data_AF-A0A208XLM9-F1
#
_entry.id   AF-A0A208XLM9-F1
#
_cell.length_a   1.000
_cell.length_b   1.000
_cell.length_c   1.000
_cell.angle_alpha   90.00
_cell.angle_beta   90.00
_cell.angle_gamma   90.00
#
_symmetry.space_group_name_H-M   'P 1'
#
loop_
_entity.id
_entity.type
_entity.pdbx_description
1 polymer ?
#
loop_
_entity_poly.entity_id
_entity_poly.type
_entity_poly.pdbx_seq_one_letter_code
_entity_poly.pdbx_strand_id
1 'polypeptide(L)'
;MVGYMLEQVLYDLGTRRDARSAFAQDAQAFLARYRLPAAAAKMVAEFDVAALQRAGVSPLLTYGYWMTNAPTRTRAAYLAQLRGQEGEGAWPRS
;
A
#
# COMPACT_ATOMS: atom_id res chain seq x y z
N MET A 1 15.48 8.65 -1.85
CA MET A 1 14.48 8.62 -0.75
C MET A 1 13.13 8.16 -1.29
N VAL A 2 12.95 6.86 -1.56
CA VAL A 2 11.68 6.32 -2.10
C VAL A 2 10.63 6.10 -0.99
N GLY A 3 11.06 5.73 0.22
CA GLY A 3 10.17 5.51 1.37
C GLY A 3 9.33 6.74 1.74
N TYR A 4 9.93 7.94 1.77
CA TYR A 4 9.21 9.17 2.07
C TYR A 4 8.07 9.47 1.08
N MET A 5 8.28 9.24 -0.22
CA MET A 5 7.23 9.45 -1.23
C MET A 5 6.10 8.42 -1.11
N LEU A 6 6.41 7.16 -0.78
CA LEU A 6 5.40 6.15 -0.50
C LEU A 6 4.56 6.52 0.71
N GLU A 7 5.20 6.99 1.79
CA GLU A 7 4.47 7.45 2.97
C GLU A 7 3.58 8.66 2.66
N GLN A 8 4.07 9.61 1.86
CA GLN A 8 3.26 10.75 1.45
C GLN A 8 2.03 10.33 0.64
N VAL A 9 2.19 9.40 -0.31
CA VAL A 9 1.07 8.85 -1.09
C VAL A 9 0.04 8.20 -0.19
N LEU A 10 0.47 7.34 0.73
CA LEU A 10 -0.46 6.64 1.63
C LEU A 10 -1.13 7.60 2.61
N TYR A 11 -0.42 8.63 3.07
CA TYR A 11 -1.00 9.69 3.90
C TYR A 11 -2.11 10.44 3.15
N ASP A 12 -1.86 10.86 1.91
CA ASP A 12 -2.87 11.53 1.09
C ASP A 12 -4.08 10.61 0.85
N LEU A 13 -3.85 9.34 0.51
CA LEU A 13 -4.94 8.37 0.31
C LEU A 13 -5.71 8.05 1.61
N GLY A 14 -5.08 8.19 2.78
CA GLY A 14 -5.75 8.05 4.08
C GLY A 14 -6.57 9.27 4.47
N THR A 15 -6.07 10.48 4.21
CA THR A 15 -6.63 11.72 4.79
C THR A 15 -7.52 12.51 3.83
N ARG A 16 -7.32 12.38 2.52
CA ARG A 16 -7.94 13.25 1.51
C ARG A 16 -8.96 12.53 0.64
N ARG A 17 -10.20 13.02 0.63
CA ARG A 17 -11.29 12.46 -0.18
C ARG A 17 -11.05 12.61 -1.67
N ASP A 18 -10.56 13.77 -2.10
CA ASP A 18 -10.20 14.08 -3.48
C ASP A 18 -9.08 13.16 -4.00
N ALA A 19 -8.07 12.89 -3.17
CA ALA A 19 -6.99 11.95 -3.51
C ALA A 19 -7.54 10.55 -3.76
N ARG A 20 -8.44 10.06 -2.91
CA ARG A 20 -9.10 8.75 -3.09
C ARG A 20 -9.95 8.69 -4.34
N SER A 21 -10.73 9.74 -4.62
CA SER A 21 -11.54 9.80 -5.84
C SER A 21 -10.67 9.77 -7.09
N ALA A 22 -9.57 10.53 -7.13
CA ALA A 22 -8.63 10.51 -8.24
C ALA A 22 -7.95 9.14 -8.41
N PHE A 23 -7.51 8.52 -7.31
CA PHE A 23 -6.89 7.20 -7.33
C PHE A 23 -7.83 6.09 -7.78
N ALA A 24 -9.10 6.15 -7.37
CA ALA A 24 -10.12 5.18 -7.80
C ALA A 24 -10.51 5.34 -9.29
N GLN A 25 -10.40 6.55 -9.83
CA GLN A 25 -10.65 6.82 -11.26
C GLN A 25 -9.47 6.36 -12.14
N ASP A 26 -8.26 6.75 -11.78
CA ASP A 26 -7.04 6.35 -12.47
C ASP A 26 -5.84 6.36 -11.50
N ALA A 27 -5.54 5.18 -10.97
CA ALA A 27 -4.44 4.99 -10.04
C ALA A 27 -3.08 5.36 -10.66
N GLN A 28 -2.85 5.04 -11.93
CA GLN A 28 -1.56 5.30 -12.58
C GLN A 28 -1.34 6.79 -12.80
N ALA A 29 -2.35 7.50 -13.32
CA ALA A 29 -2.28 8.96 -13.49
C ALA A 29 -2.19 9.71 -12.15
N PHE A 30 -2.83 9.20 -11.10
CA PHE A 30 -2.66 9.74 -9.74
C PHE A 30 -1.23 9.55 -9.23
N LEU A 31 -0.68 8.33 -9.31
CA LEU A 31 0.63 7.98 -8.78
C LEU A 31 1.79 8.65 -9.55
N ALA A 32 1.63 8.92 -10.85
CA ALA A 32 2.61 9.63 -11.67
C ALA A 32 2.99 11.01 -11.09
N ARG A 33 2.10 11.63 -10.30
CA ARG A 33 2.32 12.94 -9.66
C ARG A 33 3.41 12.90 -8.57
N TYR A 34 3.66 11.73 -8.00
CA TYR A 34 4.60 11.53 -6.89
C TYR A 34 5.99 11.09 -7.35
N ARG A 35 6.22 10.99 -8.67
CA ARG A 35 7.52 10.60 -9.27
C ARG A 35 8.09 9.30 -8.67
N LEU A 36 7.20 8.35 -8.36
CA LEU A 36 7.59 7.04 -7.86
C LEU A 36 8.24 6.20 -8.98
N PRO A 37 9.26 5.37 -8.67
CA PRO A 37 9.66 4.30 -9.56
C PRO A 37 8.47 3.38 -9.88
N ALA A 38 8.43 2.81 -11.08
CA ALA A 38 7.32 1.96 -11.53
C ALA A 38 7.00 0.82 -10.53
N ALA A 39 8.02 0.20 -9.95
CA ALA A 39 7.85 -0.84 -8.93
C ALA A 39 7.14 -0.33 -7.66
N ALA A 40 7.49 0.87 -7.18
CA ALA A 40 6.86 1.47 -6.00
C ALA A 40 5.40 1.90 -6.29
N ALA A 41 5.15 2.45 -7.47
CA ALA A 41 3.78 2.78 -7.91
C ALA A 41 2.91 1.51 -7.99
N LYS A 42 3.46 0.41 -8.51
CA LYS A 42 2.78 -0.88 -8.59
C LYS A 42 2.38 -1.40 -7.20
N MET A 43 3.26 -1.30 -6.20
CA MET A 43 2.95 -1.72 -4.82
C MET A 43 1.71 -1.00 -4.27
N VAL A 44 1.59 0.31 -4.51
CA VAL A 44 0.41 1.08 -4.10
C VAL A 44 -0.81 0.67 -4.92
N ALA A 45 -0.72 0.65 -6.24
CA ALA A 45 -1.85 0.34 -7.13
C ALA A 45 -2.46 -1.05 -6.86
N GLU A 46 -1.63 -2.03 -6.49
CA GLU A 46 -2.04 -3.42 -6.26
C GLU A 46 -2.28 -3.76 -4.79
N PHE A 47 -2.26 -2.76 -3.89
CA PHE A 47 -2.42 -2.96 -2.44
C PHE A 47 -1.41 -3.97 -1.85
N ASP A 48 -0.18 -3.95 -2.36
CA ASP A 48 0.94 -4.76 -1.88
C ASP A 48 1.50 -4.20 -0.56
N VAL A 49 0.73 -4.35 0.51
CA VAL A 49 1.08 -3.84 1.85
C VAL A 49 2.33 -4.49 2.43
N ALA A 50 2.67 -5.72 2.02
CA ALA A 50 3.87 -6.41 2.47
C ALA A 50 5.12 -5.81 1.80
N ALA A 51 5.09 -5.58 0.49
CA ALA A 51 6.18 -4.90 -0.21
C ALA A 51 6.35 -3.45 0.27
N LEU A 52 5.25 -2.74 0.56
CA LEU A 52 5.31 -1.40 1.15
C LEU A 52 6.03 -1.41 2.51
N GLN A 53 5.72 -2.36 3.39
CA GLN A 53 6.41 -2.48 4.68
C GLN A 53 7.89 -2.88 4.51
N ARG A 54 8.21 -3.81 3.61
CA ARG A 54 9.61 -4.16 3.27
C ARG A 54 10.38 -2.97 2.70
N ALA A 55 9.70 -2.05 2.01
CA ALA A 55 10.26 -0.80 1.51
C ALA A 55 10.42 0.29 2.60
N GLY A 56 10.08 -0.03 3.86
CA GLY A 56 10.26 0.85 5.01
C GLY A 56 9.06 1.73 5.36
N VAL A 57 7.90 1.53 4.72
CA VAL A 57 6.67 2.26 5.05
C VAL A 57 6.12 1.76 6.40
N SER A 58 5.74 2.68 7.28
CA SER A 58 5.13 2.36 8.57
C SER A 58 3.93 1.38 8.46
N PRO A 59 3.90 0.30 9.28
CA PRO A 59 2.77 -0.63 9.33
C PRO A 59 1.43 0.05 9.64
N LEU A 60 1.41 1.07 10.49
CA LEU A 60 0.20 1.84 10.82
C LEU A 60 -0.35 2.55 9.58
N LEU A 61 0.52 3.09 8.74
CA LEU A 61 0.14 3.79 7.54
C LEU A 61 -0.39 2.82 6.48
N THR A 62 0.26 1.66 6.31
CA THR A 62 -0.24 0.60 5.41
C THR A 62 -1.59 0.04 5.87
N TYR A 63 -1.83 -0.05 7.17
CA TYR A 63 -3.11 -0.49 7.73
C TYR A 63 -4.22 0.54 7.48
N GLY A 64 -3.96 1.83 7.76
CA GLY A 64 -4.92 2.90 7.47
C GLY A 64 -5.24 3.02 5.97
N TYR A 65 -4.22 2.88 5.12
CA TYR A 65 -4.37 2.81 3.67
C TYR A 65 -5.30 1.66 3.25
N TRP A 66 -5.07 0.45 3.75
CA TRP A 66 -5.90 -0.72 3.48
C TRP A 66 -7.35 -0.49 3.89
N MET A 67 -7.57 -0.13 5.15
CA MET A 67 -8.91 0.02 5.72
C MET A 67 -9.75 1.10 5.02
N THR A 68 -9.08 2.02 4.33
CA THR A 68 -9.72 3.12 3.61
C THR A 68 -9.94 2.80 2.13
N ASN A 69 -8.97 2.16 1.47
CA ASN A 69 -8.89 2.14 0.02
C ASN A 69 -9.02 0.75 -0.60
N ALA A 70 -8.70 -0.32 0.15
CA ALA A 70 -8.68 -1.67 -0.41
C ALA A 70 -10.07 -2.12 -0.89
N PRO A 71 -10.14 -3.08 -1.83
CA PRO A 71 -11.41 -3.68 -2.26
C PRO A 71 -12.16 -4.37 -1.11
N THR A 72 -11.43 -5.04 -0.21
CA THR A 72 -11.99 -5.72 0.98
C THR A 72 -11.38 -5.14 2.26
N ARG A 73 -12.10 -4.17 2.85
CA ARG A 73 -11.61 -3.34 3.96
C ARG A 73 -11.80 -3.99 5.33
N THR A 74 -11.26 -5.19 5.51
CA THR A 74 -11.27 -5.88 6.80
C THR A 74 -9.86 -6.14 7.29
N ARG A 75 -9.69 -6.18 8.62
CA ARG A 75 -8.43 -6.57 9.26
C ARG A 75 -8.00 -7.97 8.83
N ALA A 76 -8.94 -8.91 8.68
CA ALA A 76 -8.66 -10.27 8.27
C ALA A 76 -8.03 -10.31 6.86
N ALA A 77 -8.59 -9.55 5.91
CA ALA A 77 -8.08 -9.47 4.54
C ALA A 77 -6.70 -8.78 4.48
N TYR A 78 -6.51 -7.70 5.26
CA TYR A 78 -5.19 -7.05 5.40
C TYR A 78 -4.12 -8.03 5.88
N LEU A 79 -4.41 -8.78 6.95
CA LEU A 79 -3.47 -9.75 7.49
C LEU A 79 -3.24 -10.94 6.55
N ALA A 80 -4.24 -11.32 5.75
CA ALA A 80 -4.08 -12.34 4.72
C ALA A 80 -3.16 -11.86 3.61
N GLN A 81 -3.30 -10.61 3.14
CA GLN A 81 -2.40 -10.01 2.15
C GLN A 81 -0.97 -9.91 2.69
N LEU A 82 -0.81 -9.51 3.94
CA LEU A 82 0.50 -9.40 4.59
C LEU A 82 1.20 -10.76 4.65
N ARG A 83 0.50 -11.83 5.08
CA ARG A 83 1.05 -13.19 5.16
C ARG A 83 1.21 -13.88 3.81
N GLY A 84 0.31 -13.64 2.86
CA GLY A 84 0.32 -14.26 1.53
C GLY A 84 1.59 -13.93 0.75
N GLN A 85 2.29 -12.87 1.14
CA GLN A 85 3.57 -12.46 0.59
C GLN A 85 4.80 -12.77 1.48
N GLU A 86 4.59 -13.39 2.64
CA GLU A 86 5.64 -14.00 3.46
C GLU A 86 5.83 -15.50 3.11
N GLY A 87 4.96 -16.04 2.25
CA GLY A 87 4.85 -17.45 1.88
C GLY A 87 5.88 -18.00 0.89
N GLU A 88 6.98 -17.30 0.65
CA GLU A 88 8.16 -17.82 -0.04
C GLU A 88 9.37 -17.64 0.89
N GLY A 89 9.29 -18.21 2.11
CA GLY A 89 10.41 -18.17 3.07
C GLY A 89 10.09 -18.21 4.57
N ALA A 90 8.83 -18.36 5.01
CA ALA A 90 8.53 -18.42 6.44
C ALA A 90 8.78 -19.83 7.06
N TRP A 91 9.76 -19.88 7.96
CA TRP A 91 10.29 -20.99 8.77
C TRP A 91 9.29 -22.07 9.23
N PRO A 92 9.66 -23.38 9.23
CA PRO A 92 8.81 -24.45 9.74
C PRO A 92 8.61 -24.29 11.25
N ARG A 93 7.35 -24.32 11.68
CA ARG A 93 7.02 -24.39 13.11
C ARG A 93 7.47 -25.74 13.64
N SER A 94 8.47 -25.73 14.52
CA SER A 94 8.77 -26.79 15.49
C SER A 94 7.62 -26.95 16.47
#